data_AF-A0A9E3TTC4-F1
#
_entry.id   AF-A0A9E3TTC4-F1
#
_cell.length_a   1.000
_cell.length_b   1.000
_cell.length_c   1.000
_cell.angle_alpha   90.00
_cell.angle_beta   90.00
_cell.angle_gamma   90.00
#
_symmetry.space_group_name_H-M   'P 1'
#
loop_
_entity.id
_entity.type
_entity.pdbx_description
1 polymer ?
#
loop_
_entity_poly.entity_id
_entity_poly.type
_entity_poly.pdbx_seq_one_letter_code
_entity_poly.pdbx_strand_id
1 'polypeptide(L)'
;MTKPIKKAARTGARAPEGAVTQPNVVELQRRNVEKLLRRALKMADPLQGAIGVQSSQLLSLGNHLHSALEEALANAEDPLDKFSKLLPSIEAYLKINRQFDRFARLNHDLVQQLADAQRVKPGSGRDQSEELRS
;
A
#
# COMPACT_ATOMS: atom_id res chain seq x y z
N MET A 1 48.69 -18.08 55.82
CA MET A 1 49.37 -17.74 54.54
C MET A 1 48.57 -18.35 53.40
N THR A 2 47.78 -17.53 52.70
CA THR A 2 46.84 -17.99 51.68
C THR A 2 47.01 -17.09 50.45
N LYS A 3 47.22 -17.73 49.29
CA LYS A 3 47.76 -17.18 48.03
C LYS A 3 46.79 -16.22 47.31
N PRO A 4 47.27 -15.28 46.48
CA PRO A 4 46.41 -14.41 45.67
C PRO A 4 45.88 -15.14 44.42
N ILE A 5 44.59 -14.92 44.12
CA ILE A 5 43.92 -15.41 42.91
C ILE A 5 44.27 -14.49 41.73
N LYS A 6 44.88 -15.08 40.69
CA LYS A 6 45.22 -14.43 39.43
C LYS A 6 43.95 -14.03 38.66
N LYS A 7 43.81 -12.75 38.30
CA LYS A 7 42.81 -12.28 37.32
C LYS A 7 43.25 -12.72 35.92
N ALA A 8 42.55 -13.71 35.38
CA ALA A 8 42.66 -14.09 33.97
C ALA A 8 41.87 -13.09 33.10
N ALA A 9 42.52 -12.69 32.00
CA ALA A 9 42.00 -11.83 30.97
C ALA A 9 40.63 -12.31 30.44
N ARG A 10 39.64 -11.41 30.38
CA ARG A 10 38.45 -11.59 29.55
C ARG A 10 38.65 -10.80 28.26
N THR A 11 39.17 -11.55 27.29
CA THR A 11 38.85 -11.52 25.86
C THR A 11 37.79 -10.49 25.43
N GLY A 12 38.20 -9.69 24.43
CA GLY A 12 37.34 -8.73 23.75
C GLY A 12 36.04 -9.35 23.26
N ALA A 13 34.94 -8.71 23.64
CA ALA A 13 33.63 -8.94 23.06
C ALA A 13 33.66 -8.49 21.60
N ARG A 14 33.80 -9.45 20.69
CA ARG A 14 33.57 -9.26 19.26
C ARG A 14 32.10 -8.88 19.10
N ALA A 15 31.84 -7.69 18.55
CA ALA A 15 30.49 -7.24 18.22
C ALA A 15 29.81 -8.28 17.32
N PRO A 16 28.50 -8.54 17.48
CA PRO A 16 27.78 -9.43 16.58
C PRO A 16 27.71 -8.80 15.18
N GLU A 17 28.61 -9.23 14.30
CA GLU A 17 28.49 -9.06 12.85
C GLU A 17 27.22 -9.79 12.40
N GLY A 18 26.27 -9.05 11.81
CA GLY A 18 25.09 -9.65 11.18
C GLY A 18 23.73 -9.16 11.70
N ALA A 19 23.62 -7.94 12.19
CA ALA A 19 22.32 -7.27 12.23
C ALA A 19 21.86 -7.03 10.78
N VAL A 20 21.21 -8.04 10.19
CA VAL A 20 20.40 -7.89 8.97
C VAL A 20 19.42 -6.78 9.28
N THR A 21 19.70 -5.59 8.78
CA THR A 21 18.85 -4.42 8.95
C THR A 21 17.58 -4.73 8.19
N GLN A 22 16.54 -5.18 8.89
CA GLN A 22 15.24 -5.37 8.29
C GLN A 22 14.88 -4.04 7.60
N PRO A 23 14.44 -4.07 6.32
CA PRO A 23 14.05 -2.84 5.65
C PRO A 23 13.00 -2.14 6.51
N ASN A 24 13.23 -0.88 6.83
CA ASN A 24 12.29 -0.06 7.59
C ASN A 24 10.93 -0.14 6.89
N VAL A 25 9.97 -0.83 7.51
CA VAL A 25 8.66 -1.15 6.91
C VAL A 25 7.94 0.14 6.49
N VAL A 26 8.13 1.21 7.26
CA VAL A 26 7.60 2.56 6.98
C VAL A 26 8.19 3.13 5.69
N GLU A 27 9.50 2.99 5.47
CA GLU A 27 10.13 3.44 4.23
C GLU A 27 9.67 2.65 3.02
N LEU A 28 9.47 1.34 3.18
CA LEU A 28 8.95 0.48 2.12
C LEU A 28 7.51 0.87 1.73
N GLN A 29 6.64 1.08 2.73
CA GLN A 29 5.27 1.56 2.53
C GLN A 29 5.25 2.92 1.81
N ARG A 30 6.08 3.88 2.25
CA ARG A 30 6.22 5.19 1.60
C ARG A 30 6.64 5.07 0.13
N ARG A 31 7.67 4.28 -0.15
CA ARG A 31 8.14 4.03 -1.52
C ARG A 31 7.07 3.40 -2.40
N ASN A 32 6.25 2.51 -1.84
CA ASN A 32 5.15 1.88 -2.58
C ASN A 32 4.04 2.87 -2.93
N VAL A 33 3.65 3.74 -1.99
CA VAL A 33 2.69 4.83 -2.25
C VAL A 33 3.21 5.77 -3.34
N GLU A 34 4.48 6.19 -3.27
CA GLU A 34 5.07 7.05 -4.29
C GLU A 34 5.08 6.41 -5.68
N LYS A 35 5.39 5.11 -5.76
CA LYS A 35 5.34 4.36 -7.03
C LYS A 35 3.93 4.32 -7.60
N LEU A 36 2.92 4.07 -6.78
CA LEU A 36 1.52 4.03 -7.20
C LEU A 36 1.06 5.40 -7.71
N LEU A 37 1.38 6.47 -6.98
CA LEU A 37 1.05 7.83 -7.39
C LEU A 37 1.70 8.20 -8.71
N ARG A 38 3.01 7.92 -8.87
CA ARG A 38 3.72 8.18 -10.12
C ARG A 38 3.14 7.41 -11.30
N ARG A 39 2.67 6.18 -11.08
CA ARG A 39 1.99 5.39 -12.11
C ARG A 39 0.65 6.01 -12.49
N ALA A 40 -0.15 6.40 -11.49
CA ALA A 40 -1.46 7.02 -11.69
C ALA A 40 -1.37 8.33 -12.51
N LEU A 41 -0.38 9.17 -12.19
CA LEU A 41 -0.13 10.43 -12.92
C LEU A 41 0.33 10.25 -14.37
N LYS A 42 0.79 9.05 -14.75
CA LYS A 42 1.24 8.72 -16.10
C LYS A 42 0.18 7.99 -16.93
N MET A 43 -1.02 7.77 -16.39
CA MET A 43 -2.07 7.06 -17.12
C MET A 43 -2.65 7.95 -18.22
N ALA A 44 -2.84 7.38 -19.40
CA ALA A 44 -3.40 8.09 -20.55
C ALA A 44 -4.89 8.39 -20.37
N ASP A 45 -5.62 7.50 -19.68
CA ASP A 45 -7.02 7.70 -19.32
C ASP A 45 -7.12 8.59 -18.06
N PRO A 46 -7.74 9.78 -18.14
CA PRO A 46 -7.81 10.71 -17.01
C PRO A 46 -8.62 10.17 -15.83
N LEU A 47 -9.67 9.39 -16.09
CA LEU A 47 -10.52 8.81 -15.04
C LEU A 47 -9.76 7.73 -14.27
N GLN A 48 -9.06 6.86 -15.00
CA GLN A 48 -8.20 5.85 -14.43
C GLN A 48 -7.06 6.46 -13.62
N GLY A 49 -6.44 7.52 -14.14
CA GLY A 49 -5.42 8.30 -13.43
C GLY A 49 -5.98 8.90 -12.13
N ALA A 50 -7.15 9.51 -12.16
CA ALA A 50 -7.81 10.07 -10.99
C ALA A 50 -8.11 9.01 -9.91
N ILE A 51 -8.64 7.85 -10.30
CA ILE A 51 -8.88 6.71 -9.38
C ILE A 51 -7.55 6.24 -8.76
N GLY A 52 -6.49 6.12 -9.55
CA GLY A 52 -5.17 5.75 -9.05
C GLY A 52 -4.57 6.75 -8.06
N VAL A 53 -4.76 8.06 -8.29
CA VAL A 53 -4.33 9.12 -7.38
C VAL A 53 -5.08 9.02 -6.05
N GLN A 54 -6.41 8.93 -6.09
CA GLN A 54 -7.21 8.82 -4.87
C GLN A 54 -6.90 7.54 -4.09
N SER A 55 -6.68 6.42 -4.78
CA SER A 55 -6.27 5.15 -4.15
C SER A 55 -4.92 5.29 -3.44
N SER A 56 -3.95 5.98 -4.06
CA SER A 56 -2.64 6.21 -3.46
C SER A 56 -2.72 7.12 -2.22
N GLN A 57 -3.58 8.14 -2.26
CA GLN A 57 -3.83 9.03 -1.13
C GLN A 57 -4.50 8.30 0.04
N LEU A 58 -5.52 7.49 -0.23
CA LEU A 58 -6.20 6.69 0.79
C LEU A 58 -5.25 5.68 1.45
N LEU A 59 -4.40 5.03 0.66
CA LEU A 59 -3.38 4.12 1.20
C LEU A 59 -2.39 4.87 2.11
N SER A 60 -1.96 6.07 1.71
CA SER A 60 -1.08 6.91 2.54
C SER A 60 -1.72 7.31 3.87
N LEU A 61 -3.00 7.70 3.83
CA LEU A 61 -3.76 8.07 5.02
C LEU A 61 -3.99 6.86 5.94
N GLY A 62 -4.33 5.71 5.36
CA GLY A 62 -4.47 4.44 6.09
C GLY A 62 -3.19 4.05 6.81
N ASN A 63 -2.03 4.13 6.14
CA ASN A 63 -0.74 3.84 6.75
C ASN A 63 -0.42 4.79 7.92
N HIS A 64 -0.63 6.11 7.75
CA HIS A 64 -0.41 7.07 8.84
C HIS A 64 -1.30 6.78 10.04
N LEU A 65 -2.59 6.51 9.81
CA LEU A 65 -3.54 6.23 10.88
C LEU A 65 -3.20 4.92 11.60
N HIS A 66 -2.78 3.90 10.85
CA HIS A 66 -2.33 2.64 11.42
C HIS A 66 -1.09 2.83 12.30
N SER A 67 -0.05 3.54 11.83
CA SER A 67 1.14 3.82 12.64
C SER A 67 0.81 4.62 13.89
N ALA A 68 -0.05 5.63 13.80
CA ALA A 68 -0.48 6.41 14.95
C ALA A 68 -1.26 5.56 15.99
N LEU A 69 -2.08 4.62 15.52
CA LEU A 69 -2.79 3.67 16.38
C LEU A 69 -1.81 2.73 17.09
N GLU A 70 -0.84 2.17 16.38
CA GLU A 70 0.19 1.29 16.96
C GLU A 70 1.03 2.03 18.01
N GLU A 71 1.48 3.25 17.69
CA GLU A 71 2.25 4.08 18.62
C GLU A 71 1.43 4.45 19.86
N ALA A 72 0.16 4.81 19.69
CA ALA A 72 -0.73 5.14 20.80
C ALA A 72 -1.00 3.95 21.73
N LEU A 73 -1.06 2.72 21.18
CA LEU A 73 -1.21 1.49 21.95
C LEU A 73 0.10 1.07 22.64
N ALA A 74 1.24 1.21 21.96
CA ALA A 74 2.54 0.86 22.49
C ALA A 74 2.95 1.75 23.69
N ASN A 75 2.55 3.02 23.67
CA ASN A 75 2.86 4.00 24.71
C ASN A 75 1.77 4.15 25.79
N ALA A 76 0.75 3.27 25.79
CA ALA A 76 -0.34 3.35 26.75
C ALA A 76 0.06 2.79 28.12
N GLU A 77 -0.10 3.58 29.18
CA GLU A 77 0.04 3.09 30.57
C GLU A 77 -1.04 2.04 30.91
N ASP A 78 -2.27 2.24 30.39
CA ASP A 78 -3.36 1.26 30.41
C ASP A 78 -3.85 1.02 28.97
N PRO A 79 -3.44 -0.09 28.33
CA PRO A 79 -3.83 -0.41 26.96
C PRO A 79 -5.34 -0.60 26.77
N LEU A 80 -6.07 -1.08 27.77
CA LEU A 80 -7.50 -1.38 27.63
C LEU A 80 -8.35 -0.10 27.66
N ASP A 81 -8.07 0.80 28.60
CA ASP A 81 -8.70 2.13 28.63
C ASP A 81 -8.35 2.91 27.36
N LYS A 82 -7.08 2.89 26.95
CA LYS A 82 -6.64 3.57 25.72
C LYS A 82 -7.31 2.98 24.47
N PHE A 83 -7.44 1.66 24.37
CA PHE A 83 -8.09 1.00 23.25
C PHE A 83 -9.53 1.49 23.05
N SER A 84 -10.31 1.62 24.15
CA SER A 84 -11.69 2.12 24.08
C SER A 84 -11.78 3.54 23.47
N LYS A 85 -10.80 4.40 23.78
CA LYS A 85 -10.68 5.77 23.24
C LYS A 85 -10.23 5.81 21.78
N LEU A 86 -9.58 4.75 21.30
CA LEU A 86 -9.11 4.62 19.92
C LEU A 86 -10.15 4.00 18.98
N LEU A 87 -11.26 3.46 19.49
CA LEU A 87 -12.32 2.86 18.68
C LEU A 87 -12.77 3.75 17.51
N PRO A 88 -13.03 5.07 17.67
CA PRO A 88 -13.40 5.94 16.55
C PRO A 88 -12.33 6.00 15.46
N SER A 89 -11.05 6.00 15.84
CA SER A 89 -9.92 6.01 14.91
C SER A 89 -9.76 4.66 14.20
N ILE A 90 -10.01 3.55 14.90
CA ILE A 90 -10.04 2.20 14.31
C ILE A 90 -11.18 2.11 13.28
N GLU A 91 -12.36 2.62 13.60
CA GLU A 91 -13.48 2.68 12.65
C GLU A 91 -13.15 3.53 11.42
N ALA A 92 -12.49 4.68 11.60
CA ALA A 92 -12.05 5.52 10.50
C ALA A 92 -11.06 4.78 9.61
N TYR A 93 -10.10 4.06 10.19
CA TYR A 93 -9.15 3.22 9.46
C TYR A 93 -9.86 2.14 8.63
N LEU A 94 -10.83 1.43 9.23
CA LEU A 94 -11.63 0.43 8.52
C LEU A 94 -12.45 1.04 7.38
N LYS A 95 -13.01 2.24 7.56
CA LYS A 95 -13.73 2.97 6.50
C LYS A 95 -12.79 3.33 5.34
N ILE A 96 -11.57 3.79 5.63
CA ILE A 96 -10.56 4.10 4.61
C ILE A 96 -10.22 2.84 3.80
N ASN A 97 -9.97 1.70 4.46
CA ASN A 97 -9.67 0.44 3.78
C ASN A 97 -10.82 -0.01 2.86
N ARG A 98 -12.07 0.11 3.32
CA ARG A 98 -13.24 -0.21 2.47
C ARG A 98 -13.33 0.70 1.23
N GLN A 99 -12.99 1.98 1.37
CA GLN A 99 -12.95 2.89 0.20
C GLN A 99 -11.82 2.51 -0.75
N PHE A 100 -10.64 2.15 -0.22
CA PHE A 100 -9.54 1.65 -1.04
C PHE A 100 -9.95 0.41 -1.85
N ASP A 101 -10.58 -0.58 -1.22
CA ASP A 101 -11.08 -1.78 -1.91
C ASP A 101 -12.13 -1.47 -2.97
N ARG A 102 -12.95 -0.44 -2.73
CA ARG A 102 -13.95 0.03 -3.70
C ARG A 102 -13.27 0.66 -4.91
N PHE A 103 -12.27 1.51 -4.71
CA PHE A 103 -11.52 2.10 -5.82
C PHE A 103 -10.71 1.06 -6.60
N ALA A 104 -10.15 0.06 -5.93
CA ALA A 104 -9.46 -1.06 -6.59
C ALA A 104 -10.40 -1.82 -7.53
N ARG A 105 -11.64 -2.10 -7.09
CA ARG A 105 -12.69 -2.70 -7.92
C ARG A 105 -13.09 -1.82 -9.09
N LEU A 106 -13.37 -0.54 -8.84
CA LEU A 106 -13.71 0.40 -9.91
C LEU A 106 -12.62 0.51 -10.97
N ASN A 107 -11.34 0.52 -10.56
CA ASN A 107 -10.22 0.52 -11.48
C ASN A 107 -10.15 -0.79 -12.30
N HIS A 108 -10.42 -1.94 -11.68
CA HIS A 108 -10.48 -3.22 -12.39
C HIS A 108 -11.59 -3.24 -13.44
N ASP A 109 -12.80 -2.82 -13.05
CA ASP A 109 -13.96 -2.77 -13.94
C ASP A 109 -13.72 -1.80 -15.11
N LEU A 110 -13.13 -0.63 -14.84
CA LEU A 110 -12.77 0.35 -15.87
C LEU A 110 -11.76 -0.21 -16.87
N VAL A 111 -10.70 -0.89 -16.39
CA VAL A 111 -9.71 -1.55 -17.26
C VAL A 111 -10.36 -2.61 -18.12
N GLN A 112 -11.26 -3.41 -17.55
CA GLN A 112 -11.95 -4.47 -18.27
C GLN A 112 -12.86 -3.90 -19.37
N GLN A 113 -13.65 -2.87 -19.05
CA GLN A 113 -14.50 -2.18 -20.01
C GLN A 113 -13.71 -1.56 -21.17
N LEU A 114 -12.56 -0.94 -20.88
CA LEU A 114 -11.68 -0.39 -21.92
C LEU A 114 -11.11 -1.50 -22.82
N ALA A 115 -10.72 -2.64 -22.24
CA ALA A 115 -10.23 -3.79 -23.00
C ALA A 115 -11.34 -4.38 -23.91
N ASP A 116 -12.56 -4.48 -23.40
CA ASP A 116 -13.70 -4.99 -24.17
C ASP A 116 -14.13 -4.03 -25.27
N ALA A 117 -14.13 -2.71 -25.02
CA ALA A 117 -14.41 -1.70 -26.04
C ALA A 117 -13.39 -1.74 -27.21
N GLN A 118 -12.13 -2.05 -26.93
CA GLN A 118 -11.10 -2.20 -27.96
C GLN A 118 -11.27 -3.48 -28.80
N ARG A 119 -11.92 -4.52 -28.26
CA ARG A 119 -12.20 -5.77 -28.97
C ARG A 119 -13.38 -5.66 -29.94
N VAL A 120 -14.28 -4.70 -29.73
CA VAL A 120 -15.50 -4.50 -30.55
C VAL A 120 -15.29 -3.53 -31.73
N LYS A 121 -14.05 -3.35 -32.23
CA LYS A 121 -13.83 -2.54 -33.44
C LYS A 121 -14.77 -3.00 -34.58
N PRO A 122 -15.63 -2.10 -35.13
CA PRO A 122 -16.57 -2.47 -36.18
C PRO A 122 -15.79 -2.62 -37.48
N GLY A 123 -15.60 -3.89 -37.88
CA GLY A 123 -14.82 -4.26 -39.05
C GLY A 123 -15.32 -5.57 -39.68
N SER A 124 -16.64 -5.70 -39.88
CA SER A 124 -17.16 -6.62 -40.91
C SER A 124 -18.50 -6.16 -41.49
N GLY A 125 -18.70 -4.85 -41.64
CA GLY A 125 -19.61 -4.34 -42.66
C GLY A 125 -18.92 -4.48 -44.02
N ARG A 126 -18.79 -5.71 -44.53
CA ARG A 126 -18.48 -5.93 -45.94
C ARG A 126 -19.65 -5.38 -46.75
N ASP A 127 -19.32 -4.47 -47.66
CA ASP A 127 -20.07 -4.08 -48.84
C ASP A 127 -21.28 -4.97 -49.17
N GLN A 128 -22.49 -4.43 -49.02
CA GLN A 128 -23.66 -4.85 -49.80
C GLN A 128 -23.91 -3.87 -50.96
N SER A 129 -22.84 -3.31 -51.51
CA SER A 129 -22.89 -2.34 -52.60
C SER A 129 -22.89 -3.00 -54.00
N GLU A 130 -22.95 -4.34 -54.09
CA GLU A 130 -22.76 -5.09 -55.36
C GLU A 130 -24.02 -5.75 -55.94
N GLU A 131 -25.21 -5.61 -55.34
CA GLU A 131 -26.45 -6.26 -55.86
C GLU A 131 -27.39 -5.34 -56.67
N LEU A 132 -26.96 -4.12 -57.02
CA LEU A 132 -27.81 -3.19 -57.80
C LEU A 132 -27.30 -2.83 -59.19
N ARG A 133 -26.25 -3.50 -59.70
CA ARG A 133 -25.78 -3.33 -61.09
C ARG A 133 -25.23 -4.62 -61.68
N SER A 134 -26.10 -5.51 -62.16
CA SER A 134 -25.99 -6.22 -63.45
C SER A 134 -27.16 -7.18 -63.62
#